data_AF-A0A517ZGZ0-F1
#
_entry.id   AF-A0A517ZGZ0-F1
#
_cell.length_a   1.000
_cell.length_b   1.000
_cell.length_c   1.000
_cell.angle_alpha   90.00
_cell.angle_beta   90.00
_cell.angle_gamma   90.00
#
_symmetry.space_group_name_H-M   'P 1'
#
loop_
_entity.id
_entity.type
_entity.pdbx_description
1 polymer ?
#
loop_
_entity_poly.entity_id
_entity_poly.type
_entity_poly.pdbx_seq_one_letter_code
_entity_poly.pdbx_strand_id
1 'polypeptide(L)'
;MSTLDLALLYADMGLSVFPLPRGSKVPLKGFRWTDYRERQADRHELQEWFGSGERNIGIITGDVSGGLAVRDFDEREAYHQWRESHRMEAETLPTVKTARGFHVYARGRADTTKQYSDGEFRAGGTYVLAPPSLHPSGVTYSWTRSFRGVEIPEVDLGAVGWLQDPSCNIETEKRRNVSNVCVSMLQMDGVLQAIKKCIPSQVGHRHKCLFRLARELKAIAELADLKAKALRPVLLEWHHQALPTIGTKDFSTSWLEFCSAWDRVRYPAGTSPVDEAWQAALSADFPPELADCDNAKIGRLAGLCWQLQIRQGEQPFFLDSRTAGQLLDVEHTVAWRWLRGLVSAGVLELVRSGGRGRANIYRYLKD
;
A
#
# COMPACT_ATOMS: atom_id res chain seq x y z
N MET A 1 21.77 24.99 19.79
CA MET A 1 22.19 23.96 20.75
C MET A 1 23.68 23.75 20.58
N SER A 2 24.42 23.78 21.67
CA SER A 2 25.85 23.44 21.72
C SER A 2 26.06 21.94 21.50
N THR A 3 27.31 21.51 21.27
CA THR A 3 27.65 20.08 21.21
C THR A 3 27.31 19.38 22.54
N LEU A 4 27.53 20.06 23.67
CA LEU A 4 27.16 19.55 25.00
C LEU A 4 25.63 19.38 25.13
N ASP A 5 24.84 20.36 24.68
CA ASP A 5 23.36 20.27 24.76
C ASP A 5 22.85 19.04 23.99
N LEU A 6 23.42 18.77 22.82
CA LEU A 6 23.06 17.61 22.00
C LEU A 6 23.56 16.29 22.60
N ALA A 7 24.76 16.27 23.18
CA ALA A 7 25.27 15.08 23.87
C ALA A 7 24.42 14.72 25.09
N LEU A 8 24.02 15.72 25.88
CA LEU A 8 23.10 15.53 27.00
C LEU A 8 21.73 15.08 26.53
N LEU A 9 21.18 15.67 25.45
CA LEU A 9 19.93 15.24 24.87
C LEU A 9 19.97 13.76 24.43
N TYR A 10 21.05 13.31 23.79
CA TYR A 10 21.19 11.91 23.40
C TYR A 10 21.30 10.98 24.60
N ALA A 11 22.01 11.38 25.65
CA ALA A 11 22.08 10.63 26.89
C ALA A 11 20.71 10.54 27.59
N ASP A 12 19.93 11.64 27.62
CA ASP A 12 18.57 11.68 28.17
C ASP A 12 17.60 10.78 27.37
N MET A 13 17.88 10.53 26.08
CA MET A 13 17.17 9.55 25.25
C MET A 13 17.60 8.10 25.51
N GLY A 14 18.49 7.86 26.48
CA GLY A 14 19.05 6.56 26.81
C GLY A 14 20.03 6.04 25.77
N LEU A 15 20.77 6.93 25.08
CA LEU A 15 21.83 6.54 24.14
C LEU A 15 23.18 6.60 24.84
N SER A 16 24.03 5.59 24.62
CA SER A 16 25.41 5.56 25.12
C SER A 16 26.31 6.43 24.23
N VAL A 17 26.69 7.58 24.78
CA VAL A 17 27.42 8.66 24.09
C VAL A 17 28.87 8.70 24.54
N PHE A 18 29.81 8.90 23.61
CA PHE A 18 31.23 9.09 23.91
C PHE A 18 31.89 10.08 22.92
N PRO A 19 33.06 10.66 23.25
CA PRO A 19 33.70 11.67 22.42
C PRO A 19 34.64 11.05 21.39
N LEU A 20 34.72 11.71 20.24
CA LEU A 20 35.77 11.48 19.24
C LEU A 20 36.52 12.79 18.95
N PRO A 21 37.78 12.72 18.47
CA PRO A 21 38.45 13.89 17.92
C PRO A 21 37.57 14.54 16.85
N ARG A 22 37.50 15.86 16.87
CA ARG A 22 36.81 16.61 15.81
C ARG A 22 37.44 16.29 14.45
N GLY A 23 36.61 16.05 13.44
CA GLY A 23 37.11 15.68 12.11
C GLY A 23 37.60 14.23 12.02
N SER A 24 37.40 13.40 13.05
CA SER A 24 37.77 11.98 13.05
C SER A 24 36.54 11.08 13.26
N LYS A 25 36.60 9.88 12.67
CA LYS A 25 35.68 8.77 12.96
C LYS A 25 36.27 7.72 13.89
N VAL A 26 37.54 7.89 14.26
CA VAL A 26 38.31 6.96 15.07
C VAL A 26 38.53 7.58 16.45
N PRO A 27 38.27 6.84 17.54
CA PRO A 27 38.55 7.29 18.91
C PRO A 27 40.03 7.66 19.09
N LEU A 28 40.32 8.50 20.08
CA LEU A 28 41.71 8.79 20.46
C LEU A 28 42.43 7.49 20.85
N LYS A 29 43.70 7.37 20.45
CA LYS A 29 44.53 6.24 20.87
C LYS A 29 44.59 6.20 22.40
N GLY A 30 44.23 5.05 22.98
CA GLY A 30 44.16 4.85 24.43
C GLY A 30 42.79 5.15 25.06
N PHE A 31 41.85 5.75 24.33
CA PHE A 31 40.48 5.92 24.81
C PHE A 31 39.69 4.61 24.66
N ARG A 32 39.18 4.10 25.79
CA ARG A 32 38.46 2.82 25.87
C ARG A 32 36.97 3.00 25.61
N TRP A 33 36.60 3.34 24.38
CA TRP A 33 35.19 3.48 24.00
C TRP A 33 34.37 2.19 24.22
N THR A 34 35.02 1.03 24.19
CA THR A 34 34.39 -0.27 24.42
C THR A 34 33.78 -0.41 25.80
N ASP A 35 34.27 0.33 26.80
CA ASP A 35 33.72 0.30 28.16
C ASP A 35 32.28 0.82 28.17
N TYR A 36 31.94 1.72 27.23
CA TYR A 36 30.60 2.27 27.06
C TYR A 36 29.64 1.35 26.29
N ARG A 37 30.09 0.13 25.93
CA ARG A 37 29.18 -0.95 25.47
C ARG A 37 28.41 -1.59 26.63
N GLU A 38 28.88 -1.40 27.86
CA GLU A 38 28.31 -2.00 29.07
C GLU A 38 27.71 -0.96 30.04
N ARG A 39 28.09 0.31 29.89
CA ARG A 39 27.54 1.43 30.67
C ARG A 39 27.34 2.67 29.81
N GLN A 40 26.49 3.59 30.28
CA GLN A 40 26.38 4.93 29.71
C GLN A 40 27.33 5.89 30.42
N ALA A 41 27.75 6.93 29.71
CA ALA A 41 28.51 8.03 30.31
C ALA A 41 27.61 8.85 31.23
N ASP A 42 28.13 9.30 32.36
CA ASP A 42 27.39 10.19 33.24
C ASP A 42 27.45 11.65 32.78
N ARG A 43 26.64 12.51 33.41
CA ARG A 43 26.59 13.94 33.07
C ARG A 43 27.93 14.65 33.26
N HIS A 44 28.75 14.24 34.23
CA HIS A 44 30.05 14.85 34.49
C HIS A 44 31.04 14.49 33.38
N GLU A 45 31.09 13.22 32.98
CA GLU A 45 31.89 12.75 31.83
C GLU A 45 31.51 13.52 30.55
N LEU A 46 30.20 13.66 30.27
CA LEU A 46 29.73 14.42 29.10
C LEU A 46 30.10 15.90 29.18
N GLN A 47 30.03 16.53 30.35
CA GLN A 47 30.46 17.91 30.57
C GLN A 47 31.96 18.08 30.38
N GLU A 48 32.77 17.14 30.87
CA GLU A 48 34.22 17.16 30.69
C GLU A 48 34.59 17.09 29.20
N TRP A 49 33.93 16.19 28.45
CA TRP A 49 34.27 15.96 27.05
C TRP A 49 33.73 17.03 26.10
N PHE A 50 32.52 17.54 26.34
CA PHE A 50 31.81 18.41 25.41
C PHE A 50 31.61 19.83 25.92
N GLY A 51 31.92 20.11 27.20
CA GLY A 51 31.79 21.43 27.81
C GLY A 51 32.91 22.40 27.42
N SER A 52 34.05 21.88 26.93
CA SER A 52 35.13 22.72 26.40
C SER A 52 35.71 22.15 25.09
N GLY A 53 35.85 23.02 24.09
CA GLY A 53 36.36 22.66 22.77
C GLY A 53 35.35 21.94 21.87
N GLU A 54 35.78 21.68 20.64
CA GLU A 54 34.97 20.98 19.65
C GLU A 54 35.37 19.50 19.61
N ARG A 55 34.39 18.61 19.81
CA ARG A 55 34.52 17.16 19.71
C ARG A 55 33.40 16.61 18.84
N ASN A 56 33.69 15.48 18.21
CA ASN A 56 32.65 14.69 17.55
C ASN A 56 31.93 13.83 18.61
N ILE A 57 30.67 13.52 18.34
CA ILE A 57 29.81 12.68 19.16
C ILE A 57 29.72 11.30 18.52
N GLY A 58 30.12 10.28 19.26
CA GLY A 58 29.87 8.87 18.95
C GLY A 58 28.69 8.35 19.74
N ILE A 59 27.87 7.50 19.12
CA ILE A 59 26.78 6.79 19.78
C ILE A 59 27.00 5.30 19.58
N ILE A 60 27.01 4.54 20.66
CA ILE A 60 27.09 3.06 20.62
C ILE A 60 25.69 2.50 20.30
N THR A 61 25.62 1.51 19.43
CA THR A 61 24.38 0.83 19.03
C THR A 61 24.11 -0.39 19.93
N GLY A 62 22.92 -0.99 19.82
CA GLY A 62 22.53 -2.18 20.59
C GLY A 62 21.96 -1.86 21.97
N ASP A 63 22.01 -2.85 22.86
CA ASP A 63 21.27 -2.87 24.13
C ASP A 63 21.62 -1.74 25.09
N VAL A 64 22.90 -1.33 25.17
CA VAL A 64 23.33 -0.20 26.01
C VAL A 64 22.66 1.13 25.63
N SER A 65 22.17 1.21 24.39
CA SER A 65 21.41 2.34 23.87
C SER A 65 19.93 1.99 23.67
N GLY A 66 19.40 1.05 24.46
CA GLY A 66 18.00 0.60 24.42
C GLY A 66 17.61 -0.13 23.13
N GLY A 67 18.53 -0.93 22.57
CA GLY A 67 18.30 -1.66 21.32
C GLY A 67 18.41 -0.78 20.07
N LEU A 68 19.25 0.26 20.10
CA LEU A 68 19.44 1.13 18.95
C LEU A 68 20.04 0.35 17.78
N ALA A 69 19.40 0.45 16.61
CA ALA A 69 19.90 -0.05 15.35
C ALA A 69 19.99 1.09 14.33
N VAL A 70 21.01 1.06 13.49
CA VAL A 70 21.24 2.10 12.47
C VAL A 70 21.50 1.45 11.12
N ARG A 71 20.72 1.83 10.10
CA ARG A 71 21.04 1.54 8.71
C ARG A 71 21.84 2.71 8.12
N ASP A 72 23.12 2.45 7.84
CA ASP A 72 24.07 3.37 7.22
C ASP A 72 24.09 3.13 5.70
N PHE A 73 23.39 3.98 4.96
CA PHE A 73 23.42 4.00 3.51
C PHE A 73 24.62 4.81 3.03
N ASP A 74 25.56 4.14 2.36
CA ASP A 74 26.76 4.78 1.82
C ASP A 74 26.51 5.50 0.49
N GLU A 75 25.36 5.21 -0.15
CA GLU A 75 24.92 5.79 -1.42
C GLU A 75 23.58 6.51 -1.25
N ARG A 76 23.47 7.71 -1.81
CA ARG A 76 22.24 8.53 -1.72
C ARG A 76 21.07 7.84 -2.41
N GLU A 77 21.31 7.24 -3.56
CA GLU A 77 20.32 6.55 -4.38
C GLU A 77 19.73 5.36 -3.63
N ALA A 78 20.56 4.58 -2.92
CA ALA A 78 20.10 3.46 -2.09
C ALA A 78 19.16 3.91 -0.96
N TYR A 79 19.50 5.01 -0.26
CA TYR A 79 18.59 5.59 0.72
C TYR A 79 17.28 6.05 0.09
N HIS A 80 17.31 6.69 -1.08
CA HIS A 80 16.09 7.13 -1.76
C HIS A 80 15.21 5.97 -2.21
N GLN A 81 15.80 4.88 -2.70
CA GLN A 81 15.07 3.65 -3.03
C GLN A 81 14.46 3.00 -1.78
N TRP A 82 15.21 2.91 -0.68
CA TRP A 82 14.69 2.42 0.59
C TRP A 82 13.54 3.31 1.10
N ARG A 83 13.71 4.63 1.06
CA ARG A 83 12.69 5.61 1.45
C ARG A 83 11.42 5.49 0.61
N GLU A 84 11.53 5.23 -0.69
CA GLU A 84 10.35 5.06 -1.55
C GLU A 84 9.62 3.75 -1.26
N SER A 85 10.37 2.68 -0.98
CA SER A 85 9.80 1.37 -0.62
C SER A 85 9.26 1.29 0.81
N HIS A 86 9.73 2.15 1.73
CA HIS A 86 9.39 2.19 3.15
C HIS A 86 8.98 3.62 3.56
N ARG A 87 8.02 4.19 2.84
CA ARG A 87 7.66 5.61 2.95
C ARG A 87 7.19 6.01 4.36
N MET A 88 6.42 5.15 5.02
CA MET A 88 5.91 5.39 6.37
C MET A 88 7.06 5.49 7.39
N GLU A 89 7.99 4.55 7.32
CA GLU A 89 9.17 4.51 8.16
C GLU A 89 10.09 5.67 7.83
N ALA A 90 10.30 6.00 6.56
CA ALA A 90 11.12 7.12 6.15
C ALA A 90 10.53 8.50 6.50
N GLU A 91 9.24 8.58 6.83
CA GLU A 91 8.59 9.80 7.34
C GLU A 91 8.70 9.94 8.87
N THR A 92 8.89 8.82 9.58
CA THR A 92 8.86 8.76 11.05
C THR A 92 10.25 8.57 11.67
N LEU A 93 11.14 7.81 11.02
CA LEU A 93 12.45 7.44 11.57
C LEU A 93 13.45 8.61 11.52
N PRO A 94 14.17 8.87 12.64
CA PRO A 94 15.23 9.87 12.67
C PRO A 94 16.30 9.56 11.62
N THR A 95 16.63 10.59 10.83
CA THR A 95 17.51 10.44 9.68
C THR A 95 18.58 11.53 9.70
N VAL A 96 19.84 11.09 9.57
CA VAL A 96 21.02 11.94 9.49
C VAL A 96 21.53 11.95 8.07
N LYS A 97 21.79 13.13 7.52
CA LYS A 97 22.59 13.30 6.30
C LYS A 97 24.06 13.20 6.66
N THR A 98 24.77 12.30 6.00
CA THR A 98 26.20 12.05 6.20
C THR A 98 27.02 12.67 5.08
N ALA A 99 28.33 12.38 5.04
CA ALA A 99 29.21 12.84 3.97
C ALA A 99 28.83 12.25 2.59
N ARG A 100 28.37 11.00 2.52
CA ARG A 100 28.07 10.29 1.26
C ARG A 100 26.59 9.93 1.10
N GLY A 101 25.92 9.57 2.18
CA GLY A 101 24.53 9.12 2.17
C GLY A 101 23.79 9.48 3.45
N PHE A 102 23.20 8.48 4.10
CA PHE A 102 22.26 8.69 5.21
C PHE A 102 22.36 7.62 6.28
N HIS A 103 22.26 8.01 7.54
CA HIS A 103 21.97 7.07 8.62
C HIS A 103 20.50 7.16 8.99
N VAL A 104 19.81 6.02 9.05
CA VAL A 104 18.43 5.93 9.54
C VAL A 104 18.45 5.17 10.87
N TYR A 105 17.86 5.75 11.90
CA TYR A 105 17.89 5.24 13.28
C TYR A 105 16.54 4.61 13.61
N ALA A 106 16.55 3.46 14.27
CA ALA A 106 15.36 2.82 14.83
C ALA A 106 15.73 2.04 16.10
N ARG A 107 14.73 1.67 16.91
CA ARG A 107 14.88 0.64 17.94
C ARG A 107 14.46 -0.70 17.37
N GLY A 108 15.26 -1.72 17.63
CA GLY A 108 14.99 -3.10 17.22
C GLY A 108 16.15 -3.97 17.66
N ARG A 109 15.87 -5.02 18.43
CA ARG A 109 16.92 -5.88 18.99
C ARG A 109 17.65 -6.63 17.87
N ALA A 110 18.95 -6.41 17.78
CA ALA A 110 19.85 -7.15 16.91
C ALA A 110 21.26 -7.15 17.50
N ASP A 111 21.85 -8.34 17.55
CA ASP A 111 23.13 -8.55 18.23
C ASP A 111 24.34 -8.41 17.28
N THR A 112 24.07 -8.19 15.99
CA THR A 112 25.11 -8.24 14.95
C THR A 112 25.05 -7.04 14.02
N THR A 113 26.23 -6.58 13.60
CA THR A 113 26.39 -5.69 12.45
C THR A 113 26.47 -6.53 11.17
N LYS A 114 25.87 -6.05 10.08
CA LYS A 114 25.89 -6.72 8.76
C LYS A 114 26.35 -5.74 7.68
N GLN A 115 27.22 -6.22 6.80
CA GLN A 115 27.63 -5.49 5.60
C GLN A 115 26.66 -5.81 4.46
N TYR A 116 26.22 -4.78 3.75
CA TYR A 116 25.45 -4.88 2.52
C TYR A 116 26.18 -4.17 1.37
N SER A 117 25.72 -4.39 0.13
CA SER A 117 26.29 -3.73 -1.06
C SER A 117 26.07 -2.22 -1.05
N ASP A 118 25.01 -1.77 -0.38
CA ASP A 118 24.55 -0.39 -0.30
C ASP A 118 24.85 0.26 1.07
N GLY A 119 25.76 -0.34 1.85
CA GLY A 119 26.27 0.19 3.12
C GLY A 119 26.19 -0.82 4.26
N GLU A 120 25.98 -0.36 5.49
CA GLU A 120 26.05 -1.20 6.69
C GLU A 120 24.78 -1.15 7.54
N PHE A 121 24.43 -2.27 8.16
CA PHE A 121 23.50 -2.32 9.29
C PHE A 121 24.30 -2.43 10.57
N ARG A 122 24.20 -1.44 11.45
CA ARG A 122 24.97 -1.33 12.70
C ARG A 122 24.08 -1.55 13.92
N ALA A 123 24.39 -2.61 14.65
CA ALA A 123 23.81 -3.00 15.93
C ALA A 123 24.84 -3.77 16.77
N GLY A 124 24.45 -4.32 17.91
CA GLY A 124 25.32 -5.21 18.71
C GLY A 124 26.52 -4.55 19.39
N GLY A 125 26.43 -3.27 19.75
CA GLY A 125 27.51 -2.58 20.46
C GLY A 125 28.61 -2.03 19.56
N THR A 126 28.35 -1.83 18.26
CA THR A 126 29.20 -0.99 17.39
C THR A 126 28.88 0.49 17.63
N TYR A 127 29.42 1.42 16.85
CA TYR A 127 29.10 2.83 17.00
C TYR A 127 28.89 3.55 15.67
N VAL A 128 28.22 4.69 15.74
CA VAL A 128 28.01 5.63 14.63
C VAL A 128 28.41 7.04 15.05
N LEU A 129 28.75 7.86 14.07
CA LEU A 129 28.95 9.30 14.27
C LEU A 129 27.58 10.01 14.23
N ALA A 130 27.30 10.83 15.24
CA ALA A 130 26.03 11.56 15.37
C ALA A 130 26.19 13.06 15.11
N PRO A 131 25.13 13.77 14.66
CA PRO A 131 25.16 15.23 14.56
C PRO A 131 25.49 15.89 15.91
N PRO A 132 26.25 17.00 15.93
CA PRO A 132 26.71 17.81 14.78
C PRO A 132 28.16 17.49 14.38
N SER A 133 28.58 16.23 14.43
CA SER A 133 29.98 15.84 14.19
C SER A 133 30.51 16.21 12.80
N LEU A 134 31.79 16.55 12.74
CA LEU A 134 32.54 16.85 11.52
C LEU A 134 33.20 15.59 10.95
N HIS A 135 32.89 15.24 9.71
CA HIS A 135 33.56 14.19 8.95
C HIS A 135 35.00 14.59 8.57
N PRO A 136 35.95 13.64 8.41
CA PRO A 136 37.29 13.93 7.90
C PRO A 136 37.33 14.67 6.55
N SER A 137 36.27 14.56 5.74
CA SER A 137 36.13 15.26 4.46
C SER A 137 35.63 16.71 4.59
N GLY A 138 35.38 17.20 5.82
CA GLY A 138 34.84 18.54 6.07
C GLY A 138 33.31 18.63 6.08
N VAL A 139 32.57 17.55 5.80
CA VAL A 139 31.10 17.55 5.85
C VAL A 139 30.62 17.39 7.28
N THR A 140 29.70 18.25 7.72
CA THR A 140 29.07 18.14 9.04
C THR A 140 27.81 17.28 8.98
N TYR A 141 27.72 16.29 9.87
CA TYR A 141 26.56 15.42 9.98
C TYR A 141 25.38 16.23 10.53
N SER A 142 24.22 16.15 9.88
CA SER A 142 23.05 16.95 10.25
C SER A 142 21.76 16.15 10.17
N TRP A 143 20.85 16.42 11.10
CA TRP A 143 19.51 15.82 11.08
C TRP A 143 18.71 16.38 9.90
N THR A 144 18.27 15.50 8.99
CA THR A 144 17.23 15.84 8.00
C THR A 144 15.85 15.62 8.60
N ARG A 145 15.74 14.65 9.51
CA ARG A 145 14.62 14.49 10.44
C ARG A 145 15.18 14.20 11.83
N SER A 146 15.00 15.16 12.73
CA SER A 146 15.39 15.01 14.13
C SER A 146 14.33 14.23 14.92
N PHE A 147 14.66 13.87 16.14
CA PHE A 147 13.75 13.31 17.14
C PHE A 147 12.66 14.33 17.45
N ARG A 148 11.46 14.14 16.88
CA ARG A 148 10.29 15.02 17.09
C ARG A 148 9.67 14.77 18.48
N GLY A 149 10.41 15.05 19.55
CA GLY A 149 9.87 14.98 20.91
C GLY A 149 9.88 13.58 21.53
N VAL A 150 11.09 13.04 21.69
CA VAL A 150 11.58 12.22 22.81
C VAL A 150 11.92 10.75 22.52
N GLU A 151 11.35 10.06 21.54
CA GLU A 151 11.68 8.63 21.34
C GLU A 151 12.06 8.22 19.90
N ILE A 152 13.05 7.34 19.80
CA ILE A 152 13.40 6.64 18.55
C ILE A 152 12.39 5.51 18.36
N PRO A 153 11.64 5.47 17.25
CA PRO A 153 10.59 4.47 17.05
C PRO A 153 11.12 3.04 17.04
N GLU A 154 10.38 2.12 17.64
CA GLU A 154 10.63 0.68 17.54
C GLU A 154 10.03 0.12 16.24
N VAL A 155 10.80 -0.71 15.53
CA VAL A 155 10.39 -1.31 14.26
C VAL A 155 10.78 -2.78 14.19
N ASP A 156 10.04 -3.54 13.39
CA ASP A 156 10.49 -4.85 12.92
C ASP A 156 11.59 -4.65 11.87
N LEU A 157 12.84 -4.96 12.25
CA LEU A 157 14.03 -4.81 11.42
C LEU A 157 13.97 -5.62 10.12
N GLY A 158 13.25 -6.74 10.10
CA GLY A 158 13.01 -7.52 8.89
C GLY A 158 11.98 -6.88 7.99
N ALA A 159 10.89 -6.36 8.56
CA ALA A 159 9.84 -5.66 7.82
C ALA A 159 10.33 -4.38 7.15
N VAL A 160 11.29 -3.67 7.76
CA VAL A 160 11.93 -2.47 7.16
C VAL A 160 13.10 -2.80 6.22
N GLY A 161 13.32 -4.10 5.95
CA GLY A 161 14.33 -4.58 5.02
C GLY A 161 15.77 -4.51 5.52
N TRP A 162 16.00 -4.31 6.83
CA TRP A 162 17.35 -4.18 7.40
C TRP A 162 17.96 -5.52 7.80
N LEU A 163 17.14 -6.55 8.05
CA LEU A 163 17.59 -7.91 8.29
C LEU A 163 16.89 -8.88 7.33
N GLN A 164 17.66 -9.55 6.48
CA GLN A 164 17.18 -10.63 5.62
C GLN A 164 17.40 -11.98 6.34
N ASP A 165 16.35 -12.81 6.39
CA ASP A 165 16.42 -14.20 6.83
C ASP A 165 17.06 -15.07 5.71
N PRO A 166 18.16 -15.80 5.99
CA PRO A 166 18.86 -16.61 4.99
C PRO A 166 18.01 -17.75 4.39
N SER A 167 16.86 -18.10 4.97
CA SER A 167 15.93 -19.09 4.40
C SER A 167 15.17 -18.61 3.13
N CYS A 168 15.28 -17.34 2.75
CA CYS A 168 14.50 -16.73 1.66
C CYS A 168 15.23 -16.68 0.29
N ASN A 169 16.39 -17.33 0.15
CA ASN A 169 17.29 -17.12 -0.99
C ASN A 169 16.84 -17.70 -2.35
N ILE A 170 15.69 -18.37 -2.44
CA ILE A 170 15.13 -18.87 -3.72
C ILE A 170 14.15 -17.84 -4.34
N GLU A 171 13.68 -16.82 -3.61
CA GLU A 171 12.71 -15.82 -4.11
C GLU A 171 13.32 -14.50 -4.61
N THR A 172 14.61 -14.26 -4.40
CA THR A 172 15.21 -12.91 -4.46
C THR A 172 15.41 -12.36 -5.88
N GLU A 173 15.66 -13.21 -6.89
CA GLU A 173 15.71 -12.77 -8.29
C GLU A 173 14.33 -12.36 -8.82
N LYS A 174 13.23 -12.91 -8.28
CA LYS A 174 11.86 -12.45 -8.60
C LYS A 174 11.53 -11.11 -7.92
N ARG A 175 12.04 -10.83 -6.71
CA ARG A 175 11.70 -9.61 -5.93
C ARG A 175 12.31 -8.31 -6.47
N ARG A 176 13.50 -8.35 -7.08
CA ARG A 176 14.09 -7.17 -7.75
C ARG A 176 13.26 -6.71 -8.95
N ASN A 177 12.72 -7.65 -9.74
CA ASN A 177 11.79 -7.32 -10.81
C ASN A 177 10.43 -6.85 -10.28
N VAL A 178 9.91 -7.44 -9.20
CA VAL A 178 8.63 -7.01 -8.62
C VAL A 178 8.70 -5.56 -8.10
N SER A 179 9.78 -5.15 -7.45
CA SER A 179 9.90 -3.79 -6.87
C SER A 179 9.90 -2.67 -7.93
N ASN A 180 10.60 -2.87 -9.06
CA ASN A 180 10.56 -1.95 -10.19
C ASN A 180 9.20 -1.95 -10.91
N VAL A 181 8.52 -3.10 -10.95
CA VAL A 181 7.15 -3.23 -11.50
C VAL A 181 6.11 -2.56 -10.59
N CYS A 182 6.29 -2.59 -9.26
CA CYS A 182 5.38 -1.95 -8.32
C CYS A 182 5.38 -0.41 -8.43
N VAL A 183 6.57 0.18 -8.60
CA VAL A 183 6.71 1.64 -8.76
C VAL A 183 6.18 2.09 -10.12
N SER A 184 6.47 1.36 -11.21
CA SER A 184 5.91 1.70 -12.52
C SER A 184 4.39 1.54 -12.58
N MET A 185 3.82 0.55 -11.88
CA MET A 185 2.38 0.30 -11.83
C MET A 185 1.61 1.42 -11.11
N LEU A 186 2.15 1.96 -10.01
CA LEU A 186 1.53 3.08 -9.29
C LEU A 186 1.67 4.43 -10.01
N GLN A 187 2.56 4.52 -11.00
CA GLN A 187 2.73 5.69 -11.86
C GLN A 187 1.79 5.68 -13.08
N MET A 188 1.09 4.57 -13.35
CA MET A 188 0.10 4.52 -14.43
C MET A 188 -1.10 5.41 -14.09
N ASP A 189 -1.41 6.38 -14.96
CA ASP A 189 -2.56 7.28 -14.78
C ASP A 189 -3.88 6.53 -14.57
N GLY A 190 -4.08 5.42 -15.28
CA GLY A 190 -5.25 4.55 -15.14
C GLY A 190 -5.40 3.98 -13.72
N VAL A 191 -4.29 3.58 -13.09
CA VAL A 191 -4.28 3.00 -11.73
C VAL A 191 -4.61 4.08 -10.70
N LEU A 192 -3.99 5.26 -10.80
CA LEU A 192 -4.24 6.37 -9.88
C LEU A 192 -5.70 6.85 -9.97
N GLN A 193 -6.26 6.91 -11.18
CA GLN A 193 -7.68 7.25 -11.37
C GLN A 193 -8.60 6.18 -10.78
N ALA A 194 -8.28 4.89 -10.98
CA ALA A 194 -9.06 3.79 -10.41
C ALA A 194 -9.11 3.85 -8.87
N ILE A 195 -7.97 4.13 -8.22
CA ILE A 195 -7.89 4.31 -6.76
C ILE A 195 -8.81 5.44 -6.31
N LYS A 196 -8.66 6.64 -6.91
CA LYS A 196 -9.43 7.84 -6.54
C LYS A 196 -10.93 7.64 -6.69
N LYS A 197 -11.39 6.99 -7.78
CA LYS A 197 -12.82 6.69 -8.02
C LYS A 197 -13.43 5.72 -7.01
N CYS A 198 -12.58 4.96 -6.30
CA CYS A 198 -13.02 3.89 -5.42
C CYS A 198 -12.82 4.22 -3.94
N ILE A 199 -12.51 5.46 -3.56
CA ILE A 199 -12.44 5.84 -2.15
C ILE A 199 -13.85 5.83 -1.54
N PRO A 200 -14.07 5.16 -0.39
CA PRO A 200 -15.36 5.15 0.29
C PRO A 200 -15.77 6.55 0.73
N SER A 201 -17.03 6.92 0.50
CA SER A 201 -17.62 8.18 0.96
C SER A 201 -18.30 8.09 2.32
N GLN A 202 -18.57 6.88 2.82
CA GLN A 202 -19.16 6.63 4.14
C GLN A 202 -18.74 5.27 4.71
N VAL A 203 -18.84 5.12 6.03
CA VAL A 203 -18.56 3.87 6.74
C VAL A 203 -19.49 2.76 6.19
N GLY A 204 -18.95 1.55 6.05
CA GLY A 204 -19.68 0.39 5.50
C GLY A 204 -19.59 0.24 3.98
N HIS A 205 -19.05 1.22 3.25
CA HIS A 205 -18.85 1.11 1.79
C HIS A 205 -17.57 0.38 1.36
N ARG A 206 -16.69 0.01 2.30
CA ARG A 206 -15.38 -0.63 2.03
C ARG A 206 -15.49 -1.78 1.04
N HIS A 207 -16.37 -2.74 1.32
CA HIS A 207 -16.55 -3.93 0.50
C HIS A 207 -16.93 -3.61 -0.96
N LYS A 208 -17.92 -2.72 -1.14
CA LYS A 208 -18.38 -2.28 -2.46
C LYS A 208 -17.27 -1.55 -3.23
N CYS A 209 -16.51 -0.71 -2.54
CA CYS A 209 -15.39 0.02 -3.11
C CYS A 209 -14.24 -0.88 -3.55
N LEU A 210 -13.90 -1.90 -2.75
CA LEU A 210 -12.90 -2.90 -3.12
C LEU A 210 -13.30 -3.70 -4.35
N PHE A 211 -14.57 -4.11 -4.43
CA PHE A 211 -15.09 -4.79 -5.61
C PHE A 211 -15.06 -3.90 -6.85
N ARG A 212 -15.41 -2.61 -6.70
CA ARG A 212 -15.30 -1.63 -7.78
C ARG A 212 -13.85 -1.43 -8.21
N LEU A 213 -12.92 -1.30 -7.26
CA LEU A 213 -11.49 -1.14 -7.55
C LEU A 213 -10.97 -2.32 -8.38
N ALA A 214 -11.33 -3.55 -8.00
CA ALA A 214 -10.97 -4.73 -8.79
C ALA A 214 -11.49 -4.66 -10.23
N ARG A 215 -12.72 -4.16 -10.46
CA ARG A 215 -13.26 -3.95 -11.81
C ARG A 215 -12.51 -2.88 -12.60
N GLU A 216 -12.23 -1.73 -11.98
CA GLU A 216 -11.50 -0.62 -12.63
C GLU A 216 -10.09 -1.05 -13.00
N LEU A 217 -9.40 -1.80 -12.13
CA LEU A 217 -8.07 -2.34 -12.41
C LEU A 217 -8.10 -3.41 -13.51
N LYS A 218 -9.12 -4.28 -13.57
CA LYS A 218 -9.28 -5.23 -14.68
C LYS A 218 -9.58 -4.58 -16.03
N ALA A 219 -10.00 -3.31 -16.06
CA ALA A 219 -10.21 -2.58 -17.31
C ALA A 219 -8.89 -2.08 -17.93
N ILE A 220 -7.81 -2.14 -17.17
CA ILE A 220 -6.47 -1.78 -17.62
C ILE A 220 -5.85 -3.05 -18.22
N ALA A 221 -5.62 -3.06 -19.53
CA ALA A 221 -5.20 -4.24 -20.28
C ALA A 221 -3.91 -4.87 -19.72
N GLU A 222 -2.97 -4.05 -19.27
CA GLU A 222 -1.70 -4.48 -18.69
C GLU A 222 -1.85 -5.18 -17.33
N LEU A 223 -2.99 -5.01 -16.67
CA LEU A 223 -3.25 -5.53 -15.32
C LEU A 223 -4.28 -6.67 -15.30
N ALA A 224 -5.08 -6.82 -16.34
CA ALA A 224 -6.24 -7.72 -16.38
C ALA A 224 -5.90 -9.18 -16.03
N ASP A 225 -4.73 -9.64 -16.49
CA ASP A 225 -4.28 -11.04 -16.35
C ASP A 225 -3.32 -11.26 -15.16
N LEU A 226 -3.06 -10.21 -14.36
CA LEU A 226 -2.17 -10.34 -13.21
C LEU A 226 -2.82 -11.14 -12.09
N LYS A 227 -1.99 -11.86 -11.33
CA LYS A 227 -2.41 -12.46 -10.06
C LYS A 227 -2.63 -11.37 -9.02
N ALA A 228 -3.66 -11.52 -8.18
CA ALA A 228 -4.00 -10.55 -7.14
C ALA A 228 -2.78 -10.11 -6.31
N LYS A 229 -1.87 -11.04 -5.96
CA LYS A 229 -0.61 -10.78 -5.23
C LYS A 229 0.23 -9.63 -5.84
N ALA A 230 0.26 -9.48 -7.16
CA ALA A 230 1.00 -8.42 -7.84
C ALA A 230 0.39 -7.02 -7.62
N LEU A 231 -0.91 -6.95 -7.34
CA LEU A 231 -1.66 -5.70 -7.12
C LEU A 231 -1.65 -5.25 -5.66
N ARG A 232 -0.94 -5.96 -4.78
CA ARG A 232 -0.81 -5.59 -3.36
C ARG A 232 -0.37 -4.14 -3.13
N PRO A 233 0.57 -3.56 -3.89
CA PRO A 233 0.95 -2.14 -3.73
C PRO A 233 -0.21 -1.19 -4.06
N VAL A 234 -0.96 -1.47 -5.12
CA VAL A 234 -2.15 -0.69 -5.53
C VAL A 234 -3.19 -0.70 -4.42
N LEU A 235 -3.43 -1.86 -3.81
CA LEU A 235 -4.39 -1.95 -2.72
C LEU A 235 -3.90 -1.26 -1.45
N LEU A 236 -2.61 -1.34 -1.16
CA LEU A 236 -2.03 -0.67 0.00
C LEU A 236 -2.24 0.85 -0.08
N GLU A 237 -2.01 1.43 -1.27
CA GLU A 237 -2.26 2.85 -1.52
C GLU A 237 -3.74 3.21 -1.40
N TRP A 238 -4.63 2.38 -1.96
CA TRP A 238 -6.08 2.57 -1.80
C TRP A 238 -6.49 2.52 -0.32
N HIS A 239 -5.97 1.56 0.46
CA HIS A 239 -6.32 1.38 1.87
C HIS A 239 -5.86 2.59 2.68
N HIS A 240 -4.65 3.08 2.43
CA HIS A 240 -4.13 4.30 3.04
C HIS A 240 -5.05 5.51 2.80
N GLN A 241 -5.50 5.74 1.55
CA GLN A 241 -6.43 6.82 1.22
C GLN A 241 -7.84 6.60 1.80
N ALA A 242 -8.26 5.35 2.00
CA ALA A 242 -9.57 4.99 2.53
C ALA A 242 -9.64 5.02 4.08
N LEU A 243 -8.50 4.94 4.78
CA LEU A 243 -8.39 4.90 6.26
C LEU A 243 -9.23 5.95 7.00
N PRO A 244 -9.34 7.21 6.53
CA PRO A 244 -10.16 8.22 7.21
C PRO A 244 -11.66 7.89 7.22
N THR A 245 -12.14 7.08 6.26
CA THR A 245 -13.58 6.83 6.05
C THR A 245 -14.01 5.40 6.42
N ILE A 246 -13.10 4.44 6.36
CA ILE A 246 -13.44 3.03 6.65
C ILE A 246 -13.42 2.76 8.16
N GLY A 247 -14.39 1.97 8.64
CA GLY A 247 -14.36 1.48 10.02
C GLY A 247 -13.30 0.40 10.26
N THR A 248 -12.98 -0.39 9.22
CA THR A 248 -11.95 -1.44 9.28
C THR A 248 -10.56 -0.83 9.09
N LYS A 249 -9.77 -0.75 10.17
CA LYS A 249 -8.41 -0.15 10.11
C LYS A 249 -7.32 -1.15 9.69
N ASP A 250 -7.55 -2.45 9.90
CA ASP A 250 -6.62 -3.51 9.50
C ASP A 250 -6.55 -3.66 7.96
N PHE A 251 -5.33 -3.64 7.43
CA PHE A 251 -5.07 -3.85 6.01
C PHE A 251 -5.34 -5.29 5.57
N SER A 252 -5.05 -6.27 6.41
CA SER A 252 -5.16 -7.70 6.05
C SER A 252 -6.59 -8.07 5.66
N THR A 253 -7.57 -7.49 6.35
CA THR A 253 -9.00 -7.64 6.05
C THR A 253 -9.35 -7.06 4.68
N SER A 254 -8.88 -5.85 4.37
CA SER A 254 -9.07 -5.25 3.03
C SER A 254 -8.38 -6.07 1.94
N TRP A 255 -7.19 -6.60 2.23
CA TRP A 255 -6.40 -7.44 1.32
C TRP A 255 -7.10 -8.74 0.94
N LEU A 256 -7.57 -9.50 1.91
CA LEU A 256 -8.27 -10.77 1.64
C LEU A 256 -9.57 -10.55 0.85
N GLU A 257 -10.31 -9.48 1.16
CA GLU A 257 -11.52 -9.15 0.40
C GLU A 257 -11.23 -8.71 -1.03
N PHE A 258 -10.17 -7.94 -1.25
CA PHE A 258 -9.75 -7.57 -2.59
C PHE A 258 -9.35 -8.79 -3.42
N CYS A 259 -8.56 -9.71 -2.85
CA CYS A 259 -8.20 -10.96 -3.54
C CYS A 259 -9.45 -11.75 -3.96
N SER A 260 -10.41 -11.90 -3.04
CA SER A 260 -11.69 -12.55 -3.36
C SER A 260 -12.47 -11.80 -4.45
N ALA A 261 -12.48 -10.47 -4.42
CA ALA A 261 -13.12 -9.67 -5.45
C ALA A 261 -12.43 -9.84 -6.81
N TRP A 262 -11.09 -9.79 -6.86
CA TRP A 262 -10.29 -9.92 -8.08
C TRP A 262 -10.60 -11.22 -8.84
N ASP A 263 -10.67 -12.33 -8.13
CA ASP A 263 -10.99 -13.64 -8.72
C ASP A 263 -12.46 -13.71 -9.18
N ARG A 264 -13.36 -13.00 -8.50
CA ARG A 264 -14.80 -13.00 -8.82
C ARG A 264 -15.19 -12.02 -9.92
N VAL A 265 -14.40 -10.98 -10.18
CA VAL A 265 -14.69 -10.03 -11.26
C VAL A 265 -14.48 -10.72 -12.61
N ARG A 266 -15.59 -10.96 -13.30
CA ARG A 266 -15.63 -11.48 -14.67
C ARG A 266 -15.65 -10.37 -15.73
N TYR A 267 -16.21 -9.22 -15.36
CA TYR A 267 -16.40 -8.09 -16.28
C TYR A 267 -15.72 -6.83 -15.72
N PRO A 268 -14.70 -6.31 -16.42
CA PRO A 268 -14.07 -5.03 -16.11
C PRO A 268 -15.04 -3.85 -15.91
N ALA A 269 -14.54 -2.72 -15.43
CA ALA A 269 -15.31 -1.48 -15.44
C ALA A 269 -15.55 -1.01 -16.88
N GLY A 270 -16.74 -0.48 -17.16
CA GLY A 270 -17.13 -0.08 -18.52
C GLY A 270 -17.58 -1.23 -19.44
N THR A 271 -17.40 -2.48 -19.01
CA THR A 271 -18.00 -3.66 -19.66
C THR A 271 -19.02 -4.30 -18.72
N SER A 272 -20.16 -4.66 -19.28
CA SER A 272 -21.23 -5.35 -18.57
C SER A 272 -21.91 -6.29 -19.56
N PRO A 273 -22.22 -7.54 -19.19
CA PRO A 273 -23.01 -8.43 -20.03
C PRO A 273 -24.33 -7.79 -20.45
N VAL A 274 -24.88 -6.95 -19.58
CA VAL A 274 -26.12 -6.21 -19.84
C VAL A 274 -25.88 -5.10 -20.86
N ASP A 275 -24.76 -4.38 -20.79
CA ASP A 275 -24.46 -3.32 -21.76
C ASP A 275 -24.12 -3.90 -23.14
N GLU A 276 -23.37 -5.01 -23.19
CA GLU A 276 -23.09 -5.74 -24.43
C GLU A 276 -24.37 -6.36 -25.03
N ALA A 277 -25.23 -6.93 -24.18
CA ALA A 277 -26.54 -7.42 -24.61
C ALA A 277 -27.45 -6.29 -25.06
N TRP A 278 -27.34 -5.11 -24.44
CA TRP A 278 -28.09 -3.92 -24.82
C TRP A 278 -27.65 -3.39 -26.18
N GLN A 279 -26.34 -3.24 -26.42
CA GLN A 279 -25.83 -2.84 -27.74
C GLN A 279 -26.27 -3.84 -28.82
N ALA A 280 -26.19 -5.14 -28.53
CA ALA A 280 -26.67 -6.16 -29.46
C ALA A 280 -28.19 -6.06 -29.70
N ALA A 281 -28.99 -5.74 -28.67
CA ALA A 281 -30.43 -5.53 -28.78
C ALA A 281 -30.80 -4.23 -29.52
N LEU A 282 -29.89 -3.26 -29.59
CA LEU A 282 -30.05 -2.05 -30.40
C LEU A 282 -29.69 -2.29 -31.88
N SER A 283 -28.77 -3.22 -32.16
CA SER A 283 -28.27 -3.51 -33.50
C SER A 283 -28.96 -4.68 -34.22
N ALA A 284 -29.67 -5.54 -33.48
CA ALA A 284 -30.34 -6.72 -34.02
C ALA A 284 -31.83 -6.47 -34.28
N ASP A 285 -32.37 -7.14 -35.29
CA ASP A 285 -33.82 -7.30 -35.44
C ASP A 285 -34.34 -8.23 -34.33
N PHE A 286 -35.44 -7.83 -33.69
CA PHE A 286 -36.04 -8.55 -32.56
C PHE A 286 -36.64 -9.90 -32.98
N PRO A 287 -36.80 -10.87 -32.06
CA PRO A 287 -37.57 -12.09 -32.35
C PRO A 287 -38.98 -11.74 -32.88
N PRO A 288 -39.50 -12.45 -33.88
CA PRO A 288 -40.82 -12.17 -34.48
C PRO A 288 -41.97 -12.19 -33.46
N GLU A 289 -41.86 -12.98 -32.38
CA GLU A 289 -42.88 -13.09 -31.32
C GLU A 289 -43.14 -11.75 -30.59
N LEU A 290 -42.23 -10.79 -30.71
CA LEU A 290 -42.31 -9.47 -30.08
C LEU A 290 -42.56 -8.34 -31.09
N ALA A 291 -42.75 -8.67 -32.37
CA ALA A 291 -42.98 -7.70 -33.45
C ALA A 291 -44.28 -6.92 -33.28
N ASP A 292 -45.27 -7.47 -32.58
CA ASP A 292 -46.59 -6.87 -32.34
C ASP A 292 -46.63 -5.91 -31.14
N CYS A 293 -45.48 -5.56 -30.54
CA CYS A 293 -45.45 -4.66 -29.40
C CYS A 293 -45.44 -3.19 -29.84
N ASP A 294 -46.59 -2.50 -29.71
CA ASP A 294 -46.75 -1.06 -30.02
C ASP A 294 -45.73 -0.16 -29.30
N ASN A 295 -45.22 -0.60 -28.15
CA ASN A 295 -44.23 0.14 -27.38
C ASN A 295 -42.81 -0.37 -27.67
N ALA A 296 -42.09 0.37 -28.51
CA ALA A 296 -40.71 0.08 -28.88
C ALA A 296 -39.75 -0.10 -27.67
N LYS A 297 -40.00 0.55 -26.53
CA LYS A 297 -39.18 0.35 -25.32
C LYS A 297 -39.42 -1.01 -24.67
N ILE A 298 -40.66 -1.52 -24.68
CA ILE A 298 -40.97 -2.86 -24.17
C ILE A 298 -40.38 -3.92 -25.09
N GLY A 299 -40.49 -3.74 -26.41
CA GLY A 299 -39.82 -4.60 -27.40
C GLY A 299 -38.30 -4.64 -27.19
N ARG A 300 -37.66 -3.49 -26.97
CA ARG A 300 -36.23 -3.40 -26.64
C ARG A 300 -35.87 -4.08 -25.32
N LEU A 301 -36.70 -3.98 -24.29
CA LEU A 301 -36.49 -4.68 -23.02
C LEU A 301 -36.52 -6.20 -23.22
N ALA A 302 -37.48 -6.69 -24.01
CA ALA A 302 -37.59 -8.10 -24.31
C ALA A 302 -36.42 -8.59 -25.18
N GLY A 303 -35.99 -7.79 -26.17
CA GLY A 303 -34.76 -8.03 -26.95
C GLY A 303 -33.50 -8.08 -26.10
N LEU A 304 -33.36 -7.20 -25.11
CA LEU A 304 -32.28 -7.26 -24.11
C LEU A 304 -32.31 -8.57 -23.33
N CYS A 305 -33.48 -9.00 -22.86
CA CYS A 305 -33.65 -10.25 -22.13
C CYS A 305 -33.27 -11.47 -22.99
N TRP A 306 -33.66 -11.47 -24.26
CA TRP A 306 -33.29 -12.51 -25.22
C TRP A 306 -31.78 -12.57 -25.45
N GLN A 307 -31.13 -11.42 -25.66
CA GLN A 307 -29.68 -11.29 -25.82
C GLN A 307 -28.92 -11.76 -24.57
N LEU A 308 -29.45 -11.49 -23.37
CA LEU A 308 -28.92 -12.01 -22.11
C LEU A 308 -29.07 -13.55 -22.03
N GLN A 309 -30.22 -14.10 -22.45
CA GLN A 309 -30.42 -15.56 -22.47
C GLN A 309 -29.46 -16.26 -23.43
N ILE A 310 -29.31 -15.74 -24.67
CA ILE A 310 -28.39 -16.33 -25.66
C ILE A 310 -26.98 -16.48 -25.07
N ARG A 311 -26.49 -15.45 -24.38
CA ARG A 311 -25.17 -15.45 -23.76
C ARG A 311 -25.04 -16.46 -22.62
N GLN A 312 -26.13 -16.74 -21.91
CA GLN A 312 -26.16 -17.69 -20.80
C GLN A 312 -26.50 -19.14 -21.22
N GLY A 313 -26.85 -19.35 -22.50
CA GLY A 313 -27.25 -20.66 -23.01
C GLY A 313 -28.52 -21.17 -22.33
N GLU A 314 -28.45 -22.31 -21.65
CA GLU A 314 -29.58 -22.91 -20.90
C GLU A 314 -29.72 -22.37 -19.46
N GLN A 315 -28.69 -21.68 -18.97
CA GLN A 315 -28.68 -21.14 -17.62
C GLN A 315 -29.52 -19.86 -17.57
N PRO A 316 -30.20 -19.58 -16.44
CA PRO A 316 -30.94 -18.34 -16.30
C PRO A 316 -29.99 -17.13 -16.16
N PHE A 317 -30.48 -15.95 -16.52
CA PHE A 317 -29.75 -14.69 -16.44
C PHE A 317 -30.33 -13.79 -15.34
N PHE A 318 -29.54 -12.81 -14.88
CA PHE A 318 -30.01 -11.81 -13.93
C PHE A 318 -30.21 -10.47 -14.64
N LEU A 319 -31.25 -9.74 -14.24
CA LEU A 319 -31.48 -8.36 -14.66
C LEU A 319 -32.20 -7.62 -13.55
N ASP A 320 -31.61 -6.53 -13.07
CA ASP A 320 -32.26 -5.67 -12.08
C ASP A 320 -33.06 -4.55 -12.77
N SER A 321 -34.16 -4.14 -12.14
CA SER A 321 -35.05 -3.14 -12.71
C SER A 321 -34.44 -1.74 -12.76
N ARG A 322 -33.40 -1.43 -11.97
CA ARG A 322 -32.74 -0.11 -12.02
C ARG A 322 -31.85 -0.02 -13.25
N THR A 323 -31.04 -1.05 -13.52
CA THR A 323 -30.23 -1.15 -14.74
C THR A 323 -31.12 -1.15 -15.98
N ALA A 324 -32.19 -1.96 -15.99
CA ALA A 324 -33.16 -1.94 -17.10
C ALA A 324 -33.79 -0.55 -17.31
N GLY A 325 -34.19 0.12 -16.21
CA GLY A 325 -34.74 1.48 -16.26
C GLY A 325 -33.76 2.50 -16.83
N GLN A 326 -32.49 2.45 -16.42
CA GLN A 326 -31.43 3.32 -16.93
C GLN A 326 -31.22 3.14 -18.44
N LEU A 327 -31.13 1.89 -18.91
CA LEU A 327 -30.90 1.60 -20.34
C LEU A 327 -32.07 2.03 -21.23
N LEU A 328 -33.30 1.92 -20.72
CA LEU A 328 -34.53 2.27 -21.43
C LEU A 328 -34.93 3.74 -21.27
N ASP A 329 -34.20 4.50 -20.45
CA ASP A 329 -34.55 5.86 -20.04
C ASP A 329 -35.99 5.92 -19.49
N VAL A 330 -36.25 5.13 -18.44
CA VAL A 330 -37.51 5.10 -17.69
C VAL A 330 -37.26 4.91 -16.19
N GLU A 331 -38.23 5.30 -15.38
CA GLU A 331 -38.19 5.08 -13.93
C GLU A 331 -38.09 3.58 -13.61
N HIS A 332 -37.27 3.20 -12.61
CA HIS A 332 -37.01 1.80 -12.28
C HIS A 332 -38.27 1.01 -11.90
N THR A 333 -39.28 1.70 -11.37
CA THR A 333 -40.60 1.12 -11.07
C THR A 333 -41.37 0.72 -12.34
N VAL A 334 -41.21 1.47 -13.43
CA VAL A 334 -41.81 1.17 -14.74
C VAL A 334 -41.13 -0.05 -15.36
N ALA A 335 -39.80 -0.08 -15.38
CA ALA A 335 -39.03 -1.23 -15.87
C ALA A 335 -39.37 -2.52 -15.09
N TRP A 336 -39.55 -2.42 -13.77
CA TRP A 336 -39.99 -3.55 -12.95
C TRP A 336 -41.39 -4.06 -13.36
N ARG A 337 -42.34 -3.16 -13.62
CA ARG A 337 -43.69 -3.55 -14.11
C ARG A 337 -43.61 -4.23 -15.47
N TRP A 338 -42.79 -3.73 -16.38
CA TRP A 338 -42.61 -4.33 -17.70
C TRP A 338 -41.99 -5.73 -17.63
N LEU A 339 -40.94 -5.92 -16.82
CA LEU A 339 -40.36 -7.25 -16.58
C LEU A 339 -41.42 -8.23 -16.02
N ARG A 340 -42.26 -7.77 -15.07
CA ARG A 340 -43.36 -8.58 -14.54
C ARG A 340 -44.43 -8.88 -15.61
N GLY A 341 -44.71 -7.91 -16.48
CA GLY A 341 -45.61 -8.06 -17.62
C GLY A 341 -45.11 -9.13 -18.59
N LEU A 342 -43.83 -9.09 -18.96
CA LEU A 342 -43.19 -10.11 -19.82
C LEU A 342 -43.25 -11.51 -19.20
N VAL A 343 -43.13 -11.63 -17.87
CA VAL A 343 -43.34 -12.91 -17.18
C VAL A 343 -44.79 -13.38 -17.29
N SER A 344 -45.74 -12.46 -17.12
CA SER A 344 -47.18 -12.78 -17.19
C SER A 344 -47.62 -13.14 -18.61
N ALA A 345 -46.94 -12.59 -19.62
CA ALA A 345 -47.16 -12.86 -21.04
C ALA A 345 -46.48 -14.14 -21.54
N GLY A 346 -45.76 -14.87 -20.67
CA GLY A 346 -45.08 -16.12 -21.05
C GLY A 346 -43.76 -15.93 -21.81
N VAL A 347 -43.28 -14.70 -21.98
CA VAL A 347 -41.99 -14.42 -22.64
C VAL A 347 -40.82 -14.77 -21.70
N LEU A 348 -41.00 -14.54 -20.40
CA LEU A 348 -39.99 -14.80 -19.38
C LEU A 348 -40.53 -15.73 -18.28
N GLU A 349 -39.66 -16.58 -17.75
CA GLU A 349 -39.88 -17.29 -16.49
C GLU A 349 -39.09 -16.59 -15.37
N LEU A 350 -39.75 -16.27 -14.25
CA LEU A 350 -39.05 -15.82 -13.04
C LEU A 350 -38.54 -17.03 -12.26
N VAL A 351 -37.27 -17.39 -12.47
CA VAL A 351 -36.62 -18.52 -11.80
C VAL A 351 -36.33 -18.24 -10.33
N ARG A 352 -35.89 -17.02 -9.99
CA ARG A 352 -35.68 -16.61 -8.60
C ARG A 352 -35.98 -15.14 -8.35
N SER A 353 -36.74 -14.88 -7.29
CA SER A 353 -36.90 -13.53 -6.74
C SER A 353 -35.61 -13.02 -6.09
N GLY A 354 -35.27 -11.77 -6.37
CA GLY A 354 -34.26 -10.99 -5.68
C GLY A 354 -34.84 -10.26 -4.46
N GLY A 355 -34.10 -10.25 -3.35
CA GLY A 355 -34.41 -9.45 -2.14
C GLY A 355 -33.69 -8.10 -2.10
N ARG A 356 -33.60 -7.46 -0.92
CA ARG A 356 -32.83 -6.20 -0.75
C ARG A 356 -31.41 -6.36 -1.30
N GLY A 357 -31.10 -5.63 -2.38
CA GLY A 357 -29.78 -5.62 -2.99
C GLY A 357 -29.44 -6.81 -3.89
N ARG A 358 -30.42 -7.66 -4.26
CA ARG A 358 -30.23 -8.76 -5.22
C ARG A 358 -31.18 -8.62 -6.40
N ALA A 359 -30.67 -8.82 -7.62
CA ALA A 359 -31.46 -8.84 -8.84
C ALA A 359 -32.36 -10.09 -8.90
N ASN A 360 -33.46 -9.99 -9.65
CA ASN A 360 -34.23 -11.16 -10.06
C ASN A 360 -33.43 -11.98 -11.08
N ILE A 361 -33.70 -13.28 -11.09
CA ILE A 361 -33.12 -14.24 -12.04
C ILE A 361 -34.26 -14.74 -12.93
N TYR A 362 -34.09 -14.59 -14.23
CA TYR A 362 -35.07 -14.91 -15.26
C TYR A 362 -34.52 -15.94 -16.24
N ARG A 363 -35.42 -16.63 -16.94
CA ARG A 363 -35.13 -17.42 -18.13
C ARG A 363 -36.02 -16.90 -19.26
N TYR A 364 -35.46 -16.72 -20.45
CA TYR A 364 -36.25 -16.39 -21.64
C TYR A 364 -36.81 -17.70 -22.20
N LEU A 365 -38.12 -17.74 -22.40
CA LEU A 365 -38.81 -18.88 -22.96
C LEU A 365 -38.76 -18.72 -24.48
N LYS A 366 -37.92 -19.54 -25.13
CA LYS A 366 -37.94 -19.67 -26.59
C LYS A 366 -39.13 -20.56 -26.92
N ASP A 367 -40.06 -20.07 -27.72
CA ASP A 367 -41.01 -20.95 -28.40
C ASP A 367 -40.30 -21.80 -29.46
#